data_AF-R6Y6Y1-F1
#
_entry.id   AF-R6Y6Y1-F1
#
_cell.length_a   1.000
_cell.length_b   1.000
_cell.length_c   1.000
_cell.angle_alpha   90.00
_cell.angle_beta   90.00
_cell.angle_gamma   90.00
#
_symmetry.space_group_name_H-M   'P 1'
#
loop_
_entity.id
_entity.type
_entity.pdbx_description
1 polymer ?
#
loop_
_entity_poly.entity_id
_entity_poly.type
_entity_poly.pdbx_seq_one_letter_code
_entity_poly.pdbx_strand_id
1 'polypeptide(L)'
;MISGNHPKLAVPAGAAFPTWNQEKIDNLTIPSIEGYEDSLDDPNMTTVAEVFFNASNVQLWYDQYLPASVTEVHKDCMNALFGLESTPQEIGEQHDAAMQEYLASR
;
A
#
# COMPACT_ATOMS: atom_id res chain seq x y z
N MET A 1 15.77 4.71 6.08
CA MET A 1 16.30 4.01 7.27
C MET A 1 16.12 4.92 8.45
N ILE A 2 15.29 4.54 9.43
CA ILE A 2 15.23 5.29 10.70
C ILE A 2 16.55 4.99 11.44
N SER A 3 17.46 5.95 11.37
CA SER A 3 18.74 5.95 12.08
C SER A 3 18.52 6.57 13.45
N GLY A 4 18.48 5.74 14.48
CA GLY A 4 18.36 6.17 15.87
C GLY A 4 18.26 4.98 16.80
N ASN A 5 19.14 4.91 17.80
CA ASN A 5 19.11 3.90 18.84
C ASN A 5 17.90 4.16 19.77
N HIS A 6 16.73 3.67 19.38
CA HIS A 6 15.55 3.71 20.24
C HIS A 6 15.60 2.54 21.23
N PRO A 7 15.45 2.79 22.54
CA PRO A 7 15.26 1.71 23.50
C PRO A 7 14.02 0.93 23.06
N LYS A 8 14.16 -0.39 22.90
CA LYS A 8 13.03 -1.28 22.60
C LYS A 8 12.01 -1.14 23.72
N LEU A 9 10.92 -0.42 23.46
CA LEU A 9 9.75 -0.45 24.31
C LEU A 9 9.19 -1.87 24.23
N ALA A 10 9.46 -2.67 25.25
CA ALA A 10 8.78 -3.95 25.44
C ALA A 10 7.33 -3.63 25.87
N VAL A 11 6.46 -3.39 24.89
CA VAL A 11 5.03 -3.23 25.13
C VAL A 11 4.42 -4.63 25.17
N PRO A 12 3.74 -5.03 26.26
CA PRO A 12 3.09 -6.34 26.32
C PRO A 12 2.05 -6.47 25.20
N ALA A 13 1.99 -7.64 24.57
CA ALA A 13 0.95 -7.98 23.60
C ALA A 13 -0.43 -7.76 24.27
N GLY A 14 -1.18 -6.78 23.76
CA GLY A 14 -2.45 -6.31 24.34
C GLY A 14 -2.45 -4.87 24.87
N ALA A 15 -1.29 -4.23 25.02
CA ALA A 15 -1.16 -2.82 25.43
C ALA A 15 -0.65 -1.90 24.30
N ALA A 16 -0.72 -2.36 23.05
CA ALA A 16 -0.25 -1.61 21.90
C ALA A 16 -1.15 -0.38 21.66
N PHE A 17 -0.68 0.78 22.13
CA PHE A 17 -1.13 2.13 21.78
C PHE A 17 -2.65 2.32 21.57
N PRO A 18 -3.48 2.11 22.61
CA PRO A 18 -4.95 2.24 22.49
C PRO A 18 -5.38 3.61 21.95
N THR A 19 -4.67 4.69 22.33
CA THR A 19 -4.95 6.03 21.81
C THR A 19 -4.64 6.15 20.31
N TRP A 20 -3.55 5.55 19.84
CA TRP A 20 -3.16 5.59 18.43
C TRP A 20 -4.11 4.75 17.57
N ASN A 21 -4.53 3.58 18.04
CA ASN A 21 -5.51 2.77 17.31
C ASN A 21 -6.86 3.46 17.23
N GLN A 22 -7.31 4.09 18.33
CA GLN A 22 -8.53 4.87 18.31
C GLN A 22 -8.42 6.05 17.32
N GLU A 23 -7.30 6.78 17.34
CA GLU A 23 -7.02 7.84 16.36
C GLU A 23 -7.06 7.32 14.91
N LYS A 24 -6.63 6.09 14.65
CA LYS A 24 -6.72 5.50 13.30
C LYS A 24 -8.16 5.27 12.88
N ILE A 25 -8.98 4.71 13.76
CA ILE A 25 -10.40 4.48 13.51
C ILE A 25 -11.14 5.80 13.29
N ASP A 26 -10.91 6.78 14.17
CA ASP A 26 -11.54 8.10 14.10
C ASP A 26 -11.20 8.84 12.78
N ASN A 27 -10.04 8.55 12.19
CA ASN A 27 -9.60 9.08 10.90
C ASN A 27 -9.95 8.21 9.70
N LEU A 28 -10.84 7.22 9.85
CA LEU A 28 -11.24 6.29 8.78
C LEU A 28 -10.06 5.54 8.17
N THR A 29 -9.12 5.12 9.03
CA THR A 29 -8.02 4.23 8.65
C THR A 29 -8.10 2.94 9.45
N ILE A 30 -7.68 1.82 8.86
CA ILE A 30 -7.74 0.51 9.52
C ILE A 30 -6.46 0.33 10.34
N PRO A 31 -6.55 0.14 11.67
CA PRO A 31 -5.40 -0.26 12.47
C PRO A 31 -4.88 -1.60 11.96
N SER A 32 -3.60 -1.67 11.63
CA SER A 32 -2.95 -2.90 11.17
C SER A 32 -2.57 -3.80 12.36
N ILE A 33 -3.54 -4.10 13.21
CA ILE A 33 -3.43 -4.92 14.42
C ILE A 33 -4.63 -5.86 14.46
N GLU A 34 -4.37 -7.15 14.64
CA GLU A 34 -5.41 -8.19 14.76
C GLU A 34 -6.36 -7.92 15.94
N GLY A 35 -7.66 -8.13 15.73
CA GLY A 35 -8.72 -7.93 16.71
C GLY A 35 -9.31 -6.50 16.73
N TYR A 36 -8.81 -5.57 15.92
CA TYR A 36 -9.37 -4.23 15.79
C TYR A 36 -10.45 -4.11 14.71
N GLU A 37 -10.61 -5.11 13.86
CA GLU A 37 -11.71 -5.23 12.90
C GLU A 37 -13.09 -5.17 13.59
N ASP A 38 -13.22 -5.69 14.81
CA ASP A 38 -14.45 -5.66 15.63
C ASP A 38 -14.79 -4.26 16.17
N SER A 39 -13.86 -3.30 16.07
CA SER A 39 -14.04 -1.92 16.54
C SER A 39 -14.44 -0.94 15.43
N LEU A 40 -14.67 -1.45 14.22
CA LEU A 40 -15.06 -0.65 13.06
C LEU A 40 -16.60 -0.58 12.94
N ASP A 41 -17.14 0.64 13.00
CA ASP A 41 -18.57 0.88 12.83
C ASP A 41 -18.98 1.22 11.38
N ASP A 42 -18.06 1.75 10.57
CA ASP A 42 -18.34 2.11 9.18
C ASP A 42 -18.40 0.84 8.29
N PRO A 43 -19.51 0.59 7.59
CA PRO A 43 -19.70 -0.66 6.84
C PRO A 43 -18.72 -0.84 5.67
N ASN A 44 -18.21 0.25 5.08
CA ASN A 44 -17.19 0.14 4.04
C ASN A 44 -15.85 -0.24 4.66
N MET A 45 -15.52 0.34 5.81
CA MET A 45 -14.29 0.01 6.55
C MET A 45 -14.31 -1.44 7.05
N THR A 46 -15.44 -1.93 7.54
CA THR A 46 -15.62 -3.35 7.90
C THR A 46 -15.39 -4.24 6.68
N THR A 47 -15.96 -3.90 5.52
CA THR A 47 -15.76 -4.67 4.28
C THR A 47 -14.29 -4.73 3.87
N VAL A 48 -13.56 -3.60 3.93
CA VAL A 48 -12.14 -3.56 3.60
C VAL A 48 -11.32 -4.38 4.61
N ALA A 49 -11.62 -4.28 5.90
CA ALA A 49 -10.94 -5.05 6.95
C ALA A 49 -11.15 -6.56 6.78
N GLU A 50 -12.39 -7.00 6.53
CA GLU A 50 -12.71 -8.40 6.27
C GLU A 50 -11.93 -8.95 5.07
N VAL A 51 -11.87 -8.20 3.96
CA VAL A 51 -11.09 -8.60 2.77
C VAL A 51 -9.60 -8.67 3.12
N PHE A 52 -9.07 -7.69 3.84
CA PHE A 52 -7.66 -7.61 4.19
C PHE A 52 -7.21 -8.75 5.11
N PHE A 53 -7.92 -8.99 6.21
CA PHE A 53 -7.54 -9.99 7.22
C PHE A 53 -7.80 -11.43 6.75
N ASN A 54 -8.73 -11.66 5.81
CA ASN A 54 -8.97 -12.99 5.23
C ASN A 54 -8.16 -13.27 3.95
N ALA A 55 -7.39 -12.30 3.43
CA ALA A 55 -6.56 -12.53 2.26
C ALA A 55 -5.43 -13.52 2.57
N SER A 56 -5.19 -14.48 1.66
CA SER A 56 -4.05 -15.41 1.78
C SER A 56 -2.69 -14.71 1.63
N ASN A 57 -2.68 -13.53 1.00
CA ASN A 57 -1.54 -12.66 0.84
C ASN A 57 -2.02 -11.23 0.58
N VAL A 58 -1.28 -10.25 1.11
CA VAL A 58 -1.45 -8.83 0.76
C VAL A 58 -0.16 -8.33 0.13
N GLN A 59 -0.25 -7.87 -1.11
CA GLN A 59 0.84 -7.22 -1.83
C GLN A 59 0.77 -5.71 -1.58
N LEU A 60 1.93 -5.06 -1.35
CA LEU A 60 2.01 -3.60 -1.36
C LEU A 60 1.81 -3.04 -2.78
N TRP A 61 1.64 -1.73 -2.90
CA TRP A 61 1.53 -1.06 -4.20
C TRP A 61 2.70 -1.44 -5.11
N TYR A 62 2.37 -1.84 -6.34
CA TYR A 62 3.37 -2.40 -7.27
C TYR A 62 4.50 -1.41 -7.58
N ASP A 63 4.17 -0.12 -7.65
CA ASP A 63 5.12 0.95 -7.91
C ASP A 63 6.26 1.07 -6.88
N GLN A 64 6.10 0.54 -5.66
CA GLN A 64 7.13 0.52 -4.63
C GLN A 64 8.26 -0.47 -4.94
N TYR A 65 8.00 -1.44 -5.80
CA TYR A 65 9.01 -2.41 -6.26
C TYR A 65 9.77 -1.91 -7.50
N LEU A 66 9.32 -0.82 -8.11
CA LEU A 66 9.88 -0.30 -9.35
C LEU A 66 10.98 0.76 -9.06
N PRO A 67 11.95 0.92 -9.97
CA PRO A 67 12.81 2.08 -9.96
C PRO A 67 12.01 3.37 -10.17
N ALA A 68 12.44 4.47 -9.55
CA ALA A 68 11.70 5.74 -9.60
C ALA A 68 11.32 6.20 -11.02
N SER A 69 12.20 6.02 -12.01
CA SER A 69 11.90 6.36 -13.42
C SER A 69 10.77 5.51 -14.01
N VAL A 70 10.68 4.24 -13.62
CA VAL A 70 9.64 3.30 -14.07
C VAL A 70 8.35 3.51 -13.27
N THR A 71 8.45 3.90 -11.99
CA THR A 71 7.30 4.28 -11.14
C THR A 71 6.50 5.43 -11.74
N GLU A 72 7.18 6.47 -12.26
CA GLU A 72 6.49 7.61 -12.90
C GLU A 72 5.72 7.17 -14.16
N VAL A 73 6.35 6.32 -14.99
CA VAL A 73 5.68 5.75 -16.17
C VAL A 73 4.49 4.89 -15.75
N HIS A 74 4.60 4.10 -14.67
CA HIS A 74 3.49 3.30 -14.16
C HIS A 74 2.28 4.15 -13.75
N LYS A 75 2.53 5.24 -13.03
CA LYS A 75 1.48 6.17 -12.60
C LYS A 75 0.73 6.75 -13.81
N ASP A 76 1.46 7.25 -14.80
CA ASP A 76 0.86 7.85 -16.00
C ASP A 76 0.12 6.81 -16.85
N CYS A 77 0.69 5.61 -16.97
CA CYS A 77 0.07 4.48 -17.65
C CYS A 77 -1.26 4.06 -17.02
N MET A 78 -1.35 3.98 -15.69
CA MET A 78 -2.59 3.62 -15.01
C MET A 78 -3.66 4.69 -15.18
N ASN A 79 -3.29 5.97 -15.16
CA ASN A 79 -4.23 7.06 -15.45
C ASN A 79 -4.79 6.94 -16.88
N ALA A 80 -3.95 6.71 -17.88
CA ALA A 80 -4.38 6.55 -19.27
C ALA A 80 -5.24 5.30 -19.48
N LEU A 81 -4.88 4.18 -18.83
CA LEU A 81 -5.63 2.92 -18.92
C LEU A 81 -7.06 3.07 -18.38
N PHE A 82 -7.22 3.62 -17.17
CA PHE A 82 -8.54 3.82 -16.57
C PHE A 82 -9.31 4.99 -17.20
N GLY A 83 -8.59 5.96 -17.79
CA GLY A 83 -9.17 7.03 -18.61
C GLY A 83 -9.63 6.58 -20.00
N LEU A 84 -9.34 5.34 -20.41
CA LEU A 84 -9.60 4.80 -21.75
C LEU A 84 -8.88 5.56 -22.88
N GLU A 85 -7.74 6.16 -22.56
CA GLU A 85 -6.91 6.96 -23.48
C GLU A 85 -5.83 6.12 -24.18
N SER A 86 -5.59 4.90 -23.70
CA SER A 86 -4.63 3.95 -24.28
C SER A 86 -5.09 2.50 -24.10
N THR A 87 -4.54 1.60 -24.89
CA THR A 87 -4.84 0.17 -24.82
C THR A 87 -3.90 -0.56 -23.84
N PRO A 88 -4.31 -1.71 -23.27
CA PRO A 88 -3.42 -2.50 -22.42
C PRO A 88 -2.10 -2.89 -23.09
N GLN A 89 -2.10 -3.10 -24.41
CA GLN A 89 -0.88 -3.43 -25.16
C GLN A 89 0.10 -2.26 -25.19
N GLU A 90 -0.34 -1.06 -25.56
CA GLU A 90 0.50 0.14 -25.59
C GLU A 90 1.04 0.50 -24.20
N ILE A 91 0.24 0.28 -23.15
CA ILE A 91 0.69 0.43 -21.76
C ILE A 91 1.79 -0.58 -21.39
N GLY A 92 1.65 -1.84 -21.84
CA GLY A 92 2.69 -2.85 -21.66
C GLY A 92 4.00 -2.46 -22.35
N GLU A 93 3.91 -2.01 -23.61
CA GLU A 93 5.07 -1.56 -24.39
C GLU A 93 5.78 -0.36 -23.74
N GLN A 94 5.04 0.59 -23.14
CA GLN A 94 5.60 1.72 -22.41
C GLN A 94 6.33 1.30 -21.13
N HIS A 95 5.74 0.39 -20.33
CA HIS A 95 6.43 -0.15 -19.16
C HIS A 95 7.72 -0.90 -19.54
N ASP A 96 7.68 -1.72 -20.59
CA ASP A 96 8.84 -2.46 -21.07
C ASP A 96 9.94 -1.53 -21.54
N ALA A 97 9.59 -0.49 -22.32
CA ALA A 97 10.55 0.53 -22.76
C ALA A 97 11.18 1.26 -21.58
N ALA A 98 10.38 1.68 -20.59
CA ALA A 98 10.88 2.36 -19.39
C ALA A 98 11.83 1.48 -18.57
N MET A 99 11.51 0.19 -18.42
CA MET A 99 12.39 -0.75 -17.74
C MET A 99 13.69 -0.99 -18.53
N GLN A 100 13.62 -1.13 -19.86
CA GLN A 100 14.80 -1.28 -20.70
C GLN A 100 15.73 -0.05 -20.62
N GLU A 101 15.16 1.16 -20.68
CA GLU A 101 15.92 2.40 -20.52
C GLU A 101 16.60 2.48 -19.15
N TYR A 102 15.85 2.16 -18.08
CA TYR A 102 16.42 2.07 -16.74
C TYR A 102 17.59 1.08 -16.69
N LEU A 103 17.44 -0.13 -17.22
CA LEU A 103 18.48 -1.16 -17.20
C LEU A 103 19.71 -0.77 -18.02
N ALA A 104 19.53 -0.06 -19.14
CA ALA A 104 20.63 0.43 -19.96
C ALA A 104 21.42 1.57 -19.30
N SER A 105 20.83 2.27 -18.31
CA SER A 105 21.46 3.37 -17.58
C SER A 105 22.30 2.94 -16.36
N ARG A 106 22.42 1.62 -16.11
CA ARG A 106 23.05 1.03 -14.92
C ARG A 106 24.45 0.45 -15.18
#